data_AF-A0A814II33-F1
#
_entry.id   AF-A0A814II33-F1
#
_cell.length_a   1.000
_cell.length_b   1.000
_cell.length_c   1.000
_cell.angle_alpha   90.00
_cell.angle_beta   90.00
_cell.angle_gamma   90.00
#
_symmetry.space_group_name_H-M   'P 1'
#
loop_
_entity.id
_entity.type
_entity.pdbx_description
1 polymer ?
#
loop_
_entity_poly.entity_id
_entity_poly.type
_entity_poly.pdbx_seq_one_letter_code
_entity_poly.pdbx_strand_id
1 'polypeptide(L)'
;MLFIQQYYKTICLIFFTFVFLLINYSYDFKKYYLLHPFQPIQSIPPLDQSLLFHINGSIKSIGKASPIYIINLPSRPDRRTESIALMQTLNLEAFIVPAYSVHSTEILSRNKYRNKLLLKLTELACWASHMRVWLTIANNTPCQNNAWSIIVEDDIDLEIDTPQIMQSFTQTMWNEADLIYLGHCANTPGKLIDQSSQHNYRVHQALHPSCTHAYAIRSDAARKLIYLLSKPSRAIDDSIYYLLHPFPPIQSIPPLDQSLLFHINGSIKSIGKASPIYIINLPSRPDRRTESIALMQTLNLEAFIVPAYSIHSTEILSRNKYRNKLLLKLTELACWASHMRVWLTIANNTPCQNNAWSIIVEDDIDLEIDTPQIMQSFSQAMWNEADLIYLGHCANTPGKLIDQSSKHNYRVHQALHPSCTHAYAIRSDAARKLIYLLSKPSRAIDDSIVKLVDNHQLVAYSIHPPLAMQQPVSKNNPSDVNQIDRQSFIYRIQFSIYKFTQWLYSVPSYEKLNKSALQKANLTKAISWRKMYEKGIWKNI
;
A
#
# COMPACT_ATOMS: atom_id res chain seq x y z
N MET A 1 29.20 51.42 -17.60
CA MET A 1 28.84 50.37 -18.59
C MET A 1 29.66 49.09 -18.43
N LEU A 2 31.00 49.16 -18.33
CA LEU A 2 31.88 47.98 -18.18
C LEU A 2 31.58 47.12 -16.94
N PHE A 3 31.23 47.72 -15.80
CA PHE A 3 30.86 46.99 -14.58
C PHE A 3 29.59 46.12 -14.73
N ILE A 4 28.63 46.57 -15.53
CA ILE A 4 27.37 45.83 -15.76
C ILE A 4 27.63 44.60 -16.64
N GLN A 5 28.48 44.74 -17.67
CA GLN A 5 28.88 43.62 -18.52
C GLN A 5 29.63 42.54 -17.75
N GLN A 6 30.48 42.92 -16.80
CA GLN A 6 31.22 41.96 -15.98
C GLN A 6 30.31 41.22 -15.01
N TYR A 7 29.32 41.92 -14.43
CA TYR A 7 28.31 41.32 -13.55
C TYR A 7 27.43 40.28 -14.29
N TYR A 8 27.01 40.59 -15.53
CA TYR A 8 26.26 39.64 -16.36
C TYR A 8 27.07 38.40 -16.75
N LYS A 9 28.37 38.55 -17.05
CA LYS A 9 29.24 37.41 -17.33
C LYS A 9 29.37 36.49 -16.11
N THR A 10 29.52 37.05 -14.91
CA THR A 10 29.62 36.25 -13.68
C THR A 10 28.32 35.52 -13.35
N ILE A 11 27.16 36.17 -13.51
CA ILE A 11 25.85 35.53 -13.31
C ILE A 11 25.62 34.42 -14.34
N CYS A 12 25.92 34.65 -15.62
CA CYS A 12 25.83 33.61 -16.64
C CYS A 12 26.77 32.43 -16.32
N LEU A 13 28.00 32.69 -15.87
CA LEU A 13 28.94 31.64 -15.51
C LEU A 13 28.47 30.83 -14.29
N ILE A 14 27.93 31.48 -13.25
CA ILE A 14 27.34 30.80 -12.09
C ILE A 14 26.12 29.97 -12.52
N PHE A 15 25.25 30.52 -13.36
CA PHE A 15 24.09 29.82 -13.90
C PHE A 15 24.51 28.60 -14.73
N PHE A 16 25.48 28.74 -15.63
CA PHE A 16 26.02 27.63 -16.42
C PHE A 16 26.71 26.59 -15.55
N THR A 17 27.45 26.99 -14.52
CA THR A 17 28.13 26.07 -13.59
C THR A 17 27.10 25.32 -12.74
N PHE A 18 26.03 26.00 -12.28
CA PHE A 18 24.95 25.39 -11.53
C PHE A 18 24.11 24.44 -12.41
N VAL A 19 23.81 24.83 -13.65
CA VAL A 19 23.17 23.96 -14.65
C VAL A 19 24.08 22.78 -15.00
N PHE A 20 25.39 22.99 -15.16
CA PHE A 20 26.34 21.93 -15.44
C PHE A 20 26.52 20.98 -14.24
N LEU A 21 26.50 21.50 -13.01
CA LEU A 21 26.47 20.68 -11.80
C LEU A 21 25.16 19.93 -11.67
N LEU A 22 24.01 20.53 -11.99
CA LEU A 22 22.72 19.84 -12.04
C LEU A 22 22.68 18.77 -13.14
N ILE A 23 23.28 19.04 -14.30
CA ILE A 23 23.40 18.06 -15.40
C ILE A 23 24.33 16.93 -15.01
N ASN A 24 25.49 17.19 -14.40
CA ASN A 24 26.41 16.15 -13.94
C ASN A 24 25.85 15.37 -12.75
N TYR A 25 25.19 16.05 -11.81
CA TYR A 25 24.48 15.39 -10.72
C TYR A 25 23.34 14.55 -11.29
N SER A 26 22.59 15.04 -12.28
CA SER A 26 21.58 14.28 -13.02
C SER A 26 22.19 13.15 -13.84
N TYR A 27 23.42 13.28 -14.32
CA TYR A 27 24.15 12.26 -15.09
C TYR A 27 24.65 11.14 -14.18
N ASP A 28 25.20 11.46 -13.00
CA ASP A 28 25.53 10.47 -11.97
C ASP A 28 24.25 9.84 -11.37
N PHE A 29 23.18 10.62 -11.22
CA PHE A 29 21.86 10.10 -10.89
C PHE A 29 21.37 9.13 -11.99
N LYS A 30 21.57 9.47 -13.27
CA LYS A 30 21.29 8.58 -14.41
C LYS A 30 22.13 7.32 -14.35
N LYS A 31 23.43 7.43 -14.03
CA LYS A 31 24.35 6.30 -13.96
C LYS A 31 23.98 5.36 -12.80
N TYR A 32 23.58 5.92 -11.66
CA TYR A 32 23.12 5.15 -10.50
C TYR A 32 21.79 4.42 -10.78
N TYR A 33 20.84 5.06 -11.46
CA TYR A 33 19.53 4.48 -11.75
C TYR A 33 19.45 3.66 -13.05
N LEU A 34 20.30 3.89 -14.05
CA LEU A 34 20.36 3.11 -15.30
C LEU A 34 21.23 1.86 -15.18
N LEU A 35 22.28 1.87 -14.35
CA LEU A 35 23.17 0.70 -14.20
C LEU A 35 22.64 -0.34 -13.21
N HIS A 36 21.64 0.01 -12.41
CA HIS A 36 20.93 -0.94 -11.56
C HIS A 36 19.48 -0.99 -12.04
N PRO A 37 19.15 -1.85 -13.03
CA PRO A 37 17.77 -1.99 -13.45
C PRO A 37 16.91 -2.25 -12.22
N PHE A 38 15.97 -1.32 -12.00
CA PHE A 38 14.92 -1.46 -11.01
C PHE A 38 14.23 -2.80 -11.22
N GLN A 39 14.55 -3.76 -10.37
CA GLN A 39 13.70 -4.92 -10.21
C GLN A 39 12.91 -4.65 -8.94
N PRO A 40 11.58 -4.53 -9.01
CA PRO A 40 10.78 -4.62 -7.79
C PRO A 40 11.24 -5.88 -7.07
N ILE A 41 11.44 -5.80 -5.76
CA ILE A 41 11.74 -7.00 -4.97
C ILE A 41 10.57 -7.93 -5.24
N GLN A 42 10.78 -8.96 -6.06
CA GLN A 42 9.75 -9.94 -6.35
C GLN A 42 9.28 -10.47 -5.01
N SER A 43 7.96 -10.58 -4.84
CA SER A 43 7.42 -11.24 -3.65
C SER A 43 8.04 -12.64 -3.59
N ILE A 44 8.38 -13.08 -2.38
CA ILE A 44 8.73 -14.49 -2.17
C ILE A 44 7.55 -15.30 -2.73
N PRO A 45 7.77 -16.27 -3.63
CA PRO A 45 6.66 -17.05 -4.14
C PRO A 45 6.03 -17.85 -3.00
N PRO A 46 4.69 -17.99 -2.96
CA PRO A 46 4.07 -18.91 -2.03
C PRO A 46 4.57 -20.34 -2.27
N LEU A 47 4.53 -21.15 -1.22
CA LEU A 47 4.97 -22.53 -1.34
C LEU A 47 4.00 -23.33 -2.23
N ASP A 48 4.55 -24.12 -3.15
CA ASP A 48 3.80 -25.18 -3.83
C ASP A 48 3.42 -26.26 -2.79
N GLN A 49 2.14 -26.62 -2.72
CA GLN A 49 1.66 -27.63 -1.78
C GLN A 49 2.33 -28.99 -2.00
N SER A 50 2.80 -29.29 -3.22
CA SER A 50 3.55 -30.53 -3.51
C SER A 50 4.92 -30.60 -2.83
N LEU A 51 5.43 -29.47 -2.32
CA LEU A 51 6.72 -29.41 -1.62
C LEU A 51 6.57 -29.56 -0.10
N LEU A 52 5.35 -29.63 0.42
CA LEU A 52 5.10 -29.89 1.83
C LEU A 52 5.34 -31.37 2.14
N PHE A 53 6.18 -31.63 3.15
CA PHE A 53 6.27 -32.97 3.71
C PHE A 53 5.25 -33.10 4.85
N HIS A 54 4.25 -33.94 4.66
CA HIS A 54 3.16 -34.15 5.61
C HIS A 54 3.55 -35.20 6.66
N ILE A 55 3.44 -34.83 7.93
CA ILE A 55 3.54 -35.74 9.07
C ILE A 55 2.11 -36.07 9.49
N ASN A 56 1.76 -37.35 9.44
CA ASN A 56 0.45 -37.84 9.89
C ASN A 56 0.37 -37.87 11.42
N GLY A 57 -0.70 -37.31 11.96
CA GLY A 57 -1.07 -37.42 13.36
C GLY A 57 -2.58 -37.31 13.51
N SER A 58 -3.14 -37.82 14.60
CA SER A 58 -4.59 -37.73 14.84
C SER A 58 -5.02 -36.37 15.41
N ILE A 59 -4.10 -35.61 16.01
CA ILE A 59 -4.35 -34.28 16.56
C ILE A 59 -4.00 -33.24 15.50
N LYS A 60 -5.03 -32.60 14.93
CA LYS A 60 -4.87 -31.65 13.81
C LYS A 60 -4.66 -30.19 14.23
N SER A 61 -4.86 -29.90 15.50
CA SER A 61 -4.78 -28.54 16.04
C SER A 61 -4.26 -28.55 17.47
N ILE A 62 -3.55 -27.47 17.80
CA ILE A 62 -3.17 -27.14 19.18
C ILE A 62 -4.02 -25.94 19.57
N GLY A 63 -4.98 -26.17 20.48
CA GLY A 63 -6.07 -25.22 20.72
C GLY A 63 -6.83 -24.91 19.42
N LYS A 64 -6.91 -23.63 19.03
CA LYS A 64 -7.57 -23.18 17.79
C LYS A 64 -6.66 -23.17 16.55
N ALA A 65 -5.38 -23.44 16.71
CA ALA A 65 -4.41 -23.22 15.65
C ALA A 65 -4.18 -24.49 14.82
N SER A 66 -4.46 -24.38 13.52
CA SER A 66 -4.25 -25.40 12.50
C SER A 66 -4.17 -24.73 11.11
N PRO A 67 -3.27 -25.15 10.22
CA PRO A 67 -2.31 -26.25 10.39
C PRO A 67 -1.06 -25.83 11.19
N ILE A 68 -0.21 -26.82 11.48
CA ILE A 68 1.11 -26.65 12.11
C ILE A 68 2.19 -26.71 11.01
N TYR A 69 3.01 -25.68 10.91
CA TYR A 69 4.12 -25.60 9.97
C TYR A 69 5.47 -25.68 10.69
N ILE A 70 6.37 -26.52 10.18
CA ILE A 70 7.73 -26.68 10.69
C ILE A 70 8.71 -26.15 9.66
N ILE A 71 9.45 -25.11 9.99
CA ILE A 71 10.50 -24.55 9.12
C ILE A 71 11.76 -25.41 9.31
N ASN A 72 12.17 -26.14 8.27
CA ASN A 72 13.37 -26.98 8.31
C ASN A 72 14.24 -26.75 7.07
N LEU A 73 15.55 -26.64 7.27
CA LEU A 73 16.49 -26.58 6.14
C LEU A 73 16.54 -27.93 5.42
N PRO A 74 16.38 -27.98 4.07
CA PRO A 74 16.46 -29.23 3.32
C PRO A 74 17.75 -30.02 3.57
N SER A 75 18.86 -29.33 3.87
CA SER A 75 20.18 -29.88 4.16
C SER A 75 20.38 -30.36 5.60
N ARG A 76 19.36 -30.29 6.47
CA ARG A 76 19.42 -30.75 7.87
C ARG A 76 18.43 -31.91 8.11
N PRO A 77 18.70 -33.09 7.52
CA PRO A 77 17.84 -34.26 7.70
C PRO A 77 17.88 -34.79 9.14
N ASP A 78 18.95 -34.53 9.88
CA ASP A 78 19.09 -34.80 11.31
C ASP A 78 17.97 -34.10 12.12
N ARG A 79 17.89 -32.77 12.02
CA ARG A 79 16.85 -31.97 12.70
C ARG A 79 15.44 -32.26 12.18
N ARG A 80 15.32 -32.62 10.90
CA ARG A 80 14.04 -33.08 10.33
C ARG A 80 13.56 -34.34 11.03
N THR A 81 14.46 -35.29 11.25
CA THR A 81 14.13 -36.56 11.91
C THR A 81 13.69 -36.32 13.35
N GLU A 82 14.37 -35.43 14.06
CA GLU A 82 13.97 -34.98 15.41
C GLU A 82 12.58 -34.35 15.40
N SER A 83 12.30 -33.43 14.47
CA SER A 83 10.98 -32.81 14.32
C SER A 83 9.87 -33.84 14.02
N ILE A 84 10.14 -34.83 13.16
CA ILE A 84 9.20 -35.92 12.85
C ILE A 84 8.92 -36.76 14.11
N ALA A 85 9.98 -37.16 14.82
CA ALA A 85 9.85 -37.94 16.06
C ALA A 85 9.05 -37.17 17.12
N LEU A 86 9.30 -35.87 17.29
CA LEU A 86 8.54 -35.02 18.20
C LEU A 86 7.05 -34.97 17.84
N MET A 87 6.72 -34.66 16.58
CA MET A 87 5.32 -34.59 16.13
C MET A 87 4.60 -35.94 16.25
N GLN A 88 5.28 -37.05 15.94
CA GLN A 88 4.71 -38.40 16.09
C GLN A 88 4.49 -38.77 17.56
N THR A 89 5.42 -38.41 18.45
CA THR A 89 5.30 -38.63 19.89
C THR A 89 4.09 -37.90 20.47
N LEU A 90 3.85 -36.66 20.01
CA LEU A 90 2.69 -35.86 20.39
C LEU A 90 1.43 -36.17 19.56
N ASN A 91 1.54 -37.10 18.59
CA ASN A 91 0.47 -37.48 17.67
C ASN A 91 -0.16 -36.28 16.91
N LEU A 92 0.69 -35.31 16.55
CA LEU A 92 0.33 -34.06 15.86
C LEU A 92 0.42 -34.20 14.34
N GLU A 93 -0.58 -33.70 13.65
CA GLU A 93 -0.53 -33.46 12.20
C GLU A 93 0.22 -32.16 11.91
N ALA A 94 1.28 -32.25 11.11
CA ALA A 94 2.13 -31.10 10.80
C ALA A 94 2.67 -31.16 9.36
N PHE A 95 3.13 -30.02 8.87
CA PHE A 95 3.72 -29.89 7.54
C PHE A 95 5.10 -29.25 7.62
N ILE A 96 6.11 -29.96 7.14
CA ILE A 96 7.46 -29.42 7.04
C ILE A 96 7.56 -28.56 5.78
N VAL A 97 7.97 -27.32 5.99
CA VAL A 97 8.19 -26.30 4.97
C VAL A 97 9.70 -26.19 4.71
N PRO A 98 10.17 -26.35 3.46
CA PRO A 98 11.57 -26.18 3.14
C PRO A 98 12.01 -24.74 3.39
N ALA A 99 12.93 -24.55 4.34
CA ALA A 99 13.50 -23.25 4.65
C ALA A 99 14.52 -22.82 3.58
N TYR A 100 14.75 -21.51 3.47
CA TYR A 100 15.82 -20.97 2.65
C TYR A 100 17.15 -21.03 3.39
N SER A 101 18.20 -21.48 2.70
CA SER A 101 19.58 -21.36 3.19
C SER A 101 20.25 -20.10 2.63
N VAL A 102 21.39 -19.72 3.20
CA VAL A 102 22.24 -18.63 2.69
C VAL A 102 22.75 -18.86 1.25
N HIS A 103 22.70 -20.10 0.76
CA HIS A 103 23.11 -20.48 -0.59
C HIS A 103 21.95 -20.57 -1.58
N SER A 104 20.71 -20.41 -1.12
CA SER A 104 19.55 -20.46 -2.01
C SER A 104 19.53 -19.27 -2.97
N THR A 105 19.10 -19.51 -4.21
CA THR A 105 19.02 -18.50 -5.28
C THR A 105 18.22 -17.27 -4.84
N GLU A 106 17.15 -17.48 -4.09
CA GLU A 106 16.29 -16.44 -3.52
C GLU A 106 17.02 -15.50 -2.57
N ILE A 107 17.92 -16.04 -1.74
CA ILE A 107 18.69 -15.26 -0.77
C ILE A 107 19.86 -14.57 -1.45
N LEU A 108 20.51 -15.23 -2.40
CA LEU A 108 21.57 -14.63 -3.20
C LEU A 108 21.07 -13.45 -4.04
N SER A 109 19.86 -13.53 -4.60
CA SER A 109 19.25 -12.42 -5.35
C SER A 109 18.95 -11.22 -4.44
N ARG A 110 18.43 -11.46 -3.23
CA ARG A 110 18.08 -10.41 -2.25
C ARG A 110 19.27 -9.83 -1.50
N ASN A 111 20.36 -10.58 -1.36
CA ASN A 111 21.59 -10.12 -0.72
C ASN A 111 22.15 -8.83 -1.35
N LYS A 112 21.83 -8.56 -2.62
CA LYS A 112 22.20 -7.31 -3.32
C LYS A 112 21.53 -6.07 -2.71
N TYR A 113 20.35 -6.22 -2.14
CA TYR A 113 19.50 -5.12 -1.67
C TYR A 113 19.44 -5.01 -0.14
N ARG A 114 20.05 -5.94 0.59
CA ARG A 114 20.04 -5.89 2.06
C ARG A 114 20.98 -4.84 2.61
N ASN A 115 20.61 -4.28 3.75
CA ASN A 115 21.55 -3.49 4.55
C ASN A 115 22.55 -4.43 5.23
N LYS A 116 23.75 -4.58 4.66
CA LYS A 116 24.79 -5.48 5.17
C LYS A 116 25.27 -5.13 6.59
N LEU A 117 25.07 -3.89 7.04
CA LEU A 117 25.43 -3.45 8.39
C LEU A 117 24.43 -3.94 9.44
N LEU A 118 23.14 -4.09 9.07
CA LEU A 118 22.05 -4.33 10.01
C LEU A 118 21.38 -5.70 9.88
N LEU A 119 21.64 -6.43 8.81
CA LEU A 119 21.01 -7.72 8.54
C LEU A 119 22.05 -8.71 8.01
N LYS A 120 22.30 -9.81 8.72
CA LYS A 120 23.16 -10.93 8.28
C LYS A 120 22.49 -11.78 7.21
N LEU A 121 23.28 -12.59 6.51
CA LEU A 121 22.75 -13.42 5.41
C LEU A 121 21.88 -14.55 5.95
N THR A 122 22.24 -15.09 7.11
CA THR A 122 21.45 -16.08 7.86
C THR A 122 20.13 -15.49 8.35
N GLU A 123 20.14 -14.25 8.85
CA GLU A 123 18.92 -13.54 9.28
C GLU A 123 18.01 -13.23 8.09
N LEU A 124 18.57 -12.86 6.92
CA LEU A 124 17.79 -12.72 5.69
C LEU A 124 17.16 -14.05 5.25
N ALA A 125 17.87 -15.17 5.42
CA ALA A 125 17.37 -16.50 5.11
C ALA A 125 16.24 -16.94 6.06
N CYS A 126 16.38 -16.64 7.36
CA CYS A 126 15.34 -16.83 8.36
C CYS A 126 14.10 -15.98 8.03
N TRP A 127 14.27 -14.67 7.79
CA TRP A 127 13.20 -13.77 7.35
C TRP A 127 12.43 -14.33 6.14
N ALA A 128 13.14 -14.77 5.10
CA ALA A 128 12.50 -15.30 3.90
C ALA A 128 11.72 -16.58 4.16
N SER A 129 12.21 -17.43 5.07
CA SER A 129 11.56 -18.68 5.45
C SER A 129 10.23 -18.42 6.17
N HIS A 130 10.19 -17.49 7.13
CA HIS A 130 8.93 -17.09 7.78
C HIS A 130 7.97 -16.40 6.81
N MET A 131 8.47 -15.48 5.96
CA MET A 131 7.66 -14.83 4.95
C MET A 131 6.97 -15.82 4.01
N ARG A 132 7.67 -16.88 3.59
CA ARG A 132 7.10 -17.96 2.78
C ARG A 132 5.95 -18.67 3.51
N VAL A 133 6.10 -18.98 4.80
CA VAL A 133 5.03 -19.61 5.59
C VAL A 133 3.84 -18.66 5.73
N TRP A 134 4.07 -17.39 6.05
CA TRP A 134 3.00 -16.39 6.13
C TRP A 134 2.24 -16.24 4.82
N LEU A 135 2.94 -16.22 3.68
CA LEU A 135 2.32 -16.18 2.35
C LEU A 135 1.49 -17.42 2.08
N THR A 136 1.96 -18.59 2.51
CA THR A 136 1.21 -19.85 2.42
C THR A 136 -0.07 -19.79 3.25
N ILE A 137 -0.01 -19.30 4.49
CA ILE A 137 -1.18 -19.08 5.36
C ILE A 137 -2.15 -18.08 4.73
N ALA A 138 -1.62 -16.95 4.23
CA ALA A 138 -2.42 -15.87 3.66
C ALA A 138 -3.16 -16.31 2.40
N ASN A 139 -2.54 -17.16 1.56
CA ASN A 139 -3.12 -17.65 0.32
C ASN A 139 -4.14 -18.78 0.56
N ASN A 140 -3.89 -19.65 1.54
CA ASN A 140 -4.78 -20.77 1.85
C ASN A 140 -5.99 -20.35 2.70
N THR A 141 -5.98 -19.14 3.29
CA THR A 141 -7.05 -18.69 4.19
C THR A 141 -7.86 -17.54 3.59
N PRO A 142 -9.18 -17.68 3.37
CA PRO A 142 -10.04 -16.57 2.95
C PRO A 142 -9.95 -15.39 3.91
N CYS A 143 -10.08 -14.16 3.41
CA CYS A 143 -9.85 -12.98 4.24
C CYS A 143 -10.92 -12.70 5.30
N GLN A 144 -12.12 -13.23 5.12
CA GLN A 144 -13.16 -13.18 6.14
C GLN A 144 -12.91 -14.19 7.26
N ASN A 145 -11.97 -15.12 7.08
CA ASN A 145 -11.62 -16.12 8.06
C ASN A 145 -10.35 -15.70 8.79
N ASN A 146 -10.46 -15.61 10.12
CA ASN A 146 -9.34 -15.34 11.03
C ASN A 146 -8.81 -16.65 11.60
N ALA A 147 -8.52 -17.62 10.72
CA ALA A 147 -7.95 -18.90 11.13
C ALA A 147 -6.56 -18.71 11.74
N TRP A 148 -6.24 -19.55 12.72
CA TRP A 148 -4.97 -19.58 13.41
C TRP A 148 -4.10 -20.69 12.85
N SER A 149 -2.80 -20.47 12.71
CA SER A 149 -1.82 -21.53 12.38
C SER A 149 -0.66 -21.47 13.35
N ILE A 150 0.06 -22.58 13.51
CA ILE A 150 1.30 -22.63 14.29
C ILE A 150 2.49 -22.66 13.34
N ILE A 151 3.53 -21.92 13.71
CA ILE A 151 4.82 -21.93 13.05
C ILE A 151 5.86 -22.28 14.09
N VAL A 152 6.65 -23.31 13.82
CA VAL A 152 7.78 -23.71 14.64
C VAL A 152 9.04 -23.89 13.78
N GLU A 153 10.21 -23.67 14.37
CA GLU A 153 11.51 -23.99 13.79
C GLU A 153 11.90 -25.46 14.11
N ASP A 154 12.92 -25.99 13.45
CA ASP A 154 13.34 -27.38 13.54
C ASP A 154 14.29 -27.71 14.72
N ASP A 155 14.49 -26.79 15.67
CA ASP A 155 15.27 -26.95 16.92
C ASP A 155 14.43 -26.69 18.18
N ILE A 156 13.12 -26.80 18.06
CA ILE A 156 12.24 -26.67 19.22
C ILE A 156 11.97 -28.02 19.87
N ASP A 157 11.67 -27.95 21.16
CA ASP A 157 11.03 -29.01 21.92
C ASP A 157 9.67 -28.52 22.43
N LEU A 158 8.78 -29.44 22.76
CA LEU A 158 7.44 -29.14 23.27
C LEU A 158 7.12 -30.01 24.49
N GLU A 159 6.45 -29.43 25.47
CA GLU A 159 5.89 -30.18 26.59
C GLU A 159 4.88 -31.22 26.08
N ILE A 160 4.87 -32.41 26.67
CA ILE A 160 4.07 -33.54 26.19
C ILE A 160 2.55 -33.25 26.23
N ASP A 161 2.14 -32.37 27.14
CA ASP A 161 0.77 -31.92 27.35
C ASP A 161 0.46 -30.59 26.64
N THR A 162 1.34 -30.10 25.75
CA THR A 162 1.11 -28.86 24.97
C THR A 162 -0.29 -28.79 24.32
N PRO A 163 -0.80 -29.86 23.66
CA PRO A 163 -2.16 -29.84 23.12
C PRO A 163 -3.23 -29.59 24.18
N GLN A 164 -3.13 -30.22 25.34
CA GLN A 164 -4.06 -30.12 26.47
C GLN A 164 -3.95 -28.74 27.13
N ILE A 165 -2.73 -28.25 27.37
CA ILE A 165 -2.48 -26.89 27.88
C ILE A 165 -3.15 -25.88 26.96
N MET A 166 -2.94 -25.96 25.65
CA MET A 166 -3.48 -24.99 24.69
C MET A 166 -5.00 -25.06 24.53
N GLN A 167 -5.61 -26.23 24.76
CA GLN A 167 -7.07 -26.40 24.81
C GLN A 167 -7.69 -25.83 26.10
N SER A 168 -6.91 -25.73 27.18
CA SER A 168 -7.40 -25.27 28.48
C SER A 168 -7.53 -23.74 28.60
N PHE A 169 -7.03 -22.98 27.62
CA PHE A 169 -7.19 -21.53 27.53
C PHE A 169 -8.55 -21.14 26.92
N THR A 170 -9.08 -20.01 27.35
CA THR A 170 -10.38 -19.50 26.92
C THR A 170 -10.33 -18.83 25.56
N GLN A 171 -11.51 -18.44 25.07
CA GLN A 171 -11.62 -17.69 23.82
C GLN A 171 -10.97 -16.30 23.87
N THR A 172 -10.79 -15.73 25.07
CA THR A 172 -10.23 -14.40 25.30
C THR A 172 -8.83 -14.28 24.69
N MET A 173 -7.95 -15.27 24.96
CA MET A 173 -6.61 -15.30 24.38
C MET A 173 -6.62 -15.20 22.85
N TRP A 174 -7.47 -16.01 22.20
CA TRP A 174 -7.54 -16.09 20.73
C TRP A 174 -8.22 -14.87 20.08
N ASN A 175 -9.05 -14.14 20.82
CA ASN A 175 -9.75 -12.96 20.33
C ASN A 175 -8.88 -11.70 20.42
N GLU A 176 -8.08 -11.56 21.49
CA GLU A 176 -7.29 -10.36 21.73
C GLU A 176 -5.95 -10.35 20.97
N ALA A 177 -5.38 -11.53 20.68
CA ALA A 177 -4.05 -11.63 20.08
C ALA A 177 -4.07 -11.63 18.54
N ASP A 178 -3.10 -10.95 17.93
CA ASP A 178 -2.70 -11.14 16.52
C ASP A 178 -1.71 -12.32 16.38
N LEU A 179 -0.88 -12.52 17.41
CA LEU A 179 0.20 -13.49 17.50
C LEU A 179 0.34 -13.97 18.95
N ILE A 180 0.56 -15.27 19.15
CA ILE A 180 0.77 -15.88 20.48
C ILE A 180 2.10 -16.60 20.44
N TYR A 181 3.08 -16.15 21.23
CA TYR A 181 4.34 -16.85 21.39
C TYR A 181 4.14 -18.14 22.19
N LEU A 182 4.57 -19.26 21.64
CA LEU A 182 4.60 -20.56 22.34
C LEU A 182 5.96 -20.78 23.01
N GLY A 183 6.99 -20.10 22.54
CA GLY A 183 8.22 -19.88 23.28
C GLY A 183 8.92 -18.60 22.84
N HIS A 184 9.76 -18.08 23.71
CA HIS A 184 10.50 -16.83 23.49
C HIS A 184 11.85 -16.88 24.22
N CYS A 185 12.87 -16.22 23.67
CA CYS A 185 14.19 -16.15 24.32
C CYS A 185 14.23 -15.08 25.43
N ALA A 186 13.47 -14.01 25.25
CA ALA A 186 13.27 -12.94 26.21
C ALA A 186 11.92 -12.26 25.94
N ASN A 187 11.24 -11.86 26.99
CA ASN A 187 10.00 -11.07 26.94
C ASN A 187 9.80 -10.32 28.25
N THR A 188 9.23 -9.12 28.18
CA THR A 188 8.65 -8.47 29.37
C THR A 188 7.16 -8.76 29.39
N PRO A 189 6.65 -9.53 30.37
CA PRO A 189 5.23 -9.80 30.48
C PRO A 189 4.48 -8.53 30.88
N GLY A 190 3.48 -8.17 30.09
CA GLY A 190 2.51 -7.12 30.41
C GLY A 190 1.31 -7.68 31.17
N LYS A 191 0.13 -7.13 30.86
CA LYS A 191 -1.15 -7.53 31.44
C LYS A 191 -1.39 -9.04 31.24
N LEU A 192 -1.87 -9.71 32.28
CA LEU A 192 -2.42 -11.07 32.18
C LEU A 192 -3.66 -11.05 31.29
N ILE A 193 -3.65 -11.85 30.24
CA ILE A 193 -4.75 -12.00 29.28
C ILE A 193 -5.61 -13.21 29.65
N ASP A 194 -4.96 -14.33 29.95
CA ASP A 194 -5.64 -15.57 30.29
C ASP A 194 -4.77 -16.48 31.16
N GLN A 195 -5.40 -17.44 31.84
CA GLN A 195 -4.74 -18.46 32.64
C GLN A 195 -5.39 -19.82 32.36
N SER A 196 -4.56 -20.84 32.20
CA SER A 196 -5.02 -22.22 32.03
C SER A 196 -5.85 -22.65 33.23
N SER A 197 -6.99 -23.29 32.95
CA SER A 197 -7.89 -23.84 33.97
C SER A 197 -7.37 -25.12 34.64
N GLN A 198 -6.41 -25.79 34.01
CA GLN A 198 -5.95 -27.13 34.36
C GLN A 198 -4.45 -27.19 34.68
N HIS A 199 -3.68 -26.22 34.21
CA HIS A 199 -2.22 -26.20 34.33
C HIS A 199 -1.75 -24.82 34.84
N ASN A 200 -0.52 -24.73 35.34
CA ASN A 200 0.04 -23.47 35.86
C ASN A 200 0.55 -22.52 34.75
N TYR A 201 -0.05 -22.57 33.56
CA TYR A 201 0.35 -21.72 32.42
C TYR A 201 -0.51 -20.46 32.38
N ARG A 202 0.15 -19.35 32.05
CA ARG A 202 -0.45 -18.01 31.95
C ARG A 202 -0.04 -17.35 30.66
N VAL A 203 -0.96 -16.59 30.08
CA VAL A 203 -0.72 -15.85 28.85
C VAL A 203 -0.76 -14.38 29.18
N HIS A 204 0.36 -13.71 28.93
CA HIS A 204 0.53 -12.29 29.14
C HIS A 204 0.68 -11.57 27.80
N GLN A 205 0.29 -10.30 27.77
CA GLN A 205 0.65 -9.41 26.68
C GLN A 205 2.18 -9.37 26.55
N ALA A 206 2.71 -9.66 25.36
CA ALA A 206 4.14 -9.57 25.10
C ALA A 206 4.53 -8.12 24.78
N LEU A 207 5.24 -7.45 25.69
CA LEU A 207 5.70 -6.08 25.48
C LEU A 207 7.01 -6.03 24.69
N HIS A 208 7.90 -7.00 24.93
CA HIS A 208 9.25 -7.03 24.38
C HIS A 208 9.66 -8.44 23.92
N PRO A 209 8.85 -9.14 23.10
CA PRO A 209 9.19 -10.50 22.69
C PRO A 209 10.42 -10.53 21.79
N SER A 210 11.18 -11.61 21.88
CA SER A 210 12.33 -11.92 21.03
C SER A 210 12.32 -13.40 20.64
N CYS A 211 13.02 -13.70 19.54
CA CYS A 211 12.97 -14.97 18.80
C CYS A 211 11.62 -15.24 18.11
N THR A 212 11.64 -16.15 17.13
CA THR A 212 10.47 -16.59 16.36
C THR A 212 10.38 -18.11 16.25
N HIS A 213 11.06 -18.83 17.15
CA HIS A 213 11.20 -20.28 17.06
C HIS A 213 9.88 -21.05 17.23
N ALA A 214 8.90 -20.52 17.96
CA ALA A 214 7.56 -21.13 18.07
C ALA A 214 6.47 -20.09 18.39
N TYR A 215 5.48 -19.97 17.52
CA TYR A 215 4.34 -19.08 17.73
C TYR A 215 3.09 -19.51 16.94
N ALA A 216 1.92 -19.16 17.45
CA ALA A 216 0.67 -19.17 16.71
C ALA A 216 0.42 -17.79 16.09
N ILE A 217 -0.09 -17.75 14.87
CA ILE A 217 -0.42 -16.51 14.15
C ILE A 217 -1.80 -16.59 13.52
N ARG A 218 -2.56 -15.50 13.61
CA ARG A 218 -3.84 -15.36 12.93
C ARG A 218 -3.62 -14.95 11.48
N SER A 219 -4.38 -15.50 10.54
CA SER A 219 -4.13 -15.31 9.10
C SER A 219 -4.19 -13.84 8.63
N ASP A 220 -5.03 -13.00 9.24
CA ASP A 220 -5.06 -11.55 9.04
C ASP A 220 -3.81 -10.84 9.58
N ALA A 221 -3.27 -11.30 10.71
CA ALA A 221 -1.99 -10.85 11.23
C ALA A 221 -0.81 -11.26 10.32
N ALA A 222 -0.82 -12.47 9.76
CA ALA A 222 0.17 -12.90 8.77
C ALA A 222 0.16 -11.98 7.53
N ARG A 223 -1.03 -11.66 6.99
CA ARG A 223 -1.19 -10.68 5.89
C ARG A 223 -0.62 -9.31 6.25
N LYS A 224 -0.93 -8.81 7.45
CA LYS A 224 -0.40 -7.54 7.97
C LYS A 224 1.13 -7.55 8.05
N LEU A 225 1.73 -8.60 8.61
CA LEU A 225 3.19 -8.73 8.73
C LEU A 225 3.88 -8.82 7.36
N ILE A 226 3.31 -9.52 6.37
CA ILE A 226 3.85 -9.58 5.00
C ILE A 226 4.04 -8.17 4.42
N TYR A 227 3.08 -7.27 4.61
CA TYR A 227 3.18 -5.90 4.10
C TYR A 227 4.19 -5.08 4.89
N LEU A 228 4.06 -5.09 6.22
CA LEU A 228 4.89 -4.28 7.12
C LEU A 228 6.37 -4.68 7.04
N LEU A 229 6.65 -5.96 6.79
CA LEU A 229 8.00 -6.54 6.77
C LEU A 229 8.46 -6.93 5.35
N SER A 230 7.77 -6.43 4.32
CA SER A 230 8.10 -6.69 2.90
C SER A 230 9.53 -6.32 2.51
N LYS A 231 10.13 -5.32 3.19
CA LYS A 231 11.53 -4.93 3.03
C LYS A 231 12.33 -5.43 4.23
N PRO A 232 13.18 -6.47 4.08
CA PRO A 232 13.99 -6.96 5.18
C PRO A 232 15.06 -5.92 5.53
N SER A 233 15.02 -5.45 6.76
CA SER A 233 15.96 -4.43 7.28
C SER A 233 16.74 -4.90 8.50
N ARG A 234 16.21 -5.88 9.23
CA ARG A 234 16.73 -6.47 10.47
C ARG A 234 16.27 -7.93 10.56
N ALA A 235 16.76 -8.68 11.54
CA ALA A 235 16.26 -10.01 11.84
C ALA A 235 14.74 -10.01 12.03
N ILE A 236 14.08 -11.14 11.78
CA ILE A 236 12.62 -11.22 11.71
C ILE A 236 11.97 -10.97 13.08
N ASP A 237 12.58 -11.50 14.14
CA ASP A 237 12.23 -11.30 15.52
C ASP A 237 12.42 -9.83 15.96
N ASP A 238 13.57 -9.22 15.63
CA ASP A 238 13.80 -7.79 15.83
C ASP A 238 12.73 -6.96 15.12
N SER A 239 12.37 -7.35 13.90
CA SER A 239 11.38 -6.63 13.10
C SER A 239 10.00 -6.67 13.76
N ILE A 240 9.57 -7.83 14.27
CA ILE A 240 8.32 -7.97 15.03
C ILE A 240 8.38 -7.15 16.31
N TYR A 241 9.49 -7.20 17.05
CA TYR A 241 9.71 -6.38 18.25
C TYR A 241 9.45 -4.90 17.96
N TYR A 242 10.06 -4.32 16.93
CA TYR A 242 9.86 -2.90 16.61
C TYR A 242 8.43 -2.59 16.11
N LEU A 243 7.73 -3.56 15.53
CA LEU A 243 6.32 -3.42 15.14
C LEU A 243 5.35 -3.43 16.34
N LEU A 244 5.76 -3.96 17.50
CA LEU A 244 4.96 -3.96 18.73
C LEU A 244 5.15 -2.68 19.56
N HIS A 245 6.15 -1.87 19.22
CA HIS A 245 6.44 -0.59 19.87
C HIS A 245 5.87 0.69 19.23
N PRO A 246 4.85 0.69 18.34
CA PRO A 246 4.25 1.93 17.91
C PRO A 246 3.32 2.49 19.00
N PHE A 247 3.29 3.82 19.02
CA PHE A 247 2.35 4.72 19.70
C PHE A 247 0.90 4.19 19.83
N PRO A 248 0.12 4.72 20.80
CA PRO A 248 -1.22 4.25 21.12
C PRO A 248 -2.07 3.96 19.88
N PRO A 249 -2.92 2.91 19.94
CA PRO A 249 -3.72 2.47 18.80
C PRO A 249 -4.50 3.65 18.24
N ILE A 250 -4.16 4.05 17.01
CA ILE A 250 -4.99 4.99 16.26
C ILE A 250 -6.25 4.21 15.95
N GLN A 251 -7.38 4.63 16.54
CA GLN A 251 -8.69 4.07 16.22
C GLN A 251 -8.84 4.01 14.70
N SER A 252 -9.28 2.88 14.15
CA SER A 252 -9.42 2.73 12.71
C SER A 252 -10.48 3.72 12.18
N ILE A 253 -10.19 4.33 11.03
CA ILE A 253 -11.23 5.06 10.28
C ILE A 253 -12.29 4.01 9.89
N PRO A 254 -13.59 4.24 10.10
CA PRO A 254 -14.59 3.29 9.65
C PRO A 254 -14.71 3.30 8.11
N PRO A 255 -15.06 2.17 7.48
CA PRO A 255 -15.37 2.16 6.04
C PRO A 255 -16.60 3.04 5.74
N LEU A 256 -16.81 3.39 4.46
CA LEU A 256 -18.02 4.07 4.00
C LEU A 256 -19.28 3.27 4.34
N ASP A 257 -20.23 3.94 5.00
CA ASP A 257 -21.62 3.51 5.04
C ASP A 257 -22.24 3.67 3.64
N GLN A 258 -22.87 2.62 3.14
CA GLN A 258 -23.54 2.59 1.84
C GLN A 258 -24.64 3.65 1.74
N SER A 259 -25.28 4.02 2.86
CA SER A 259 -26.32 5.05 2.91
C SER A 259 -25.79 6.45 2.53
N LEU A 260 -24.48 6.66 2.62
CA LEU A 260 -23.82 7.93 2.34
C LEU A 260 -23.29 8.04 0.91
N LEU A 261 -23.37 6.96 0.13
CA LEU A 261 -22.90 6.94 -1.26
C LEU A 261 -23.91 7.65 -2.15
N PHE A 262 -23.44 8.66 -2.89
CA PHE A 262 -24.26 9.32 -3.89
C PHE A 262 -23.96 8.78 -5.28
N HIS A 263 -24.82 7.90 -5.77
CA HIS A 263 -24.66 7.16 -7.03
C HIS A 263 -25.05 8.02 -8.24
N ILE A 264 -24.11 8.16 -9.18
CA ILE A 264 -24.32 8.73 -10.50
C ILE A 264 -24.50 7.58 -11.49
N ASN A 265 -25.67 7.52 -12.13
CA ASN A 265 -25.96 6.54 -13.16
C ASN A 265 -25.23 6.84 -14.47
N GLY A 266 -24.59 5.82 -15.04
CA GLY A 266 -24.00 5.85 -16.38
C GLY A 266 -24.02 4.46 -17.01
N SER A 267 -23.98 4.38 -18.33
CA SER A 267 -23.97 3.08 -19.02
C SER A 267 -22.58 2.43 -19.05
N ILE A 268 -21.50 3.20 -18.82
CA ILE A 268 -20.14 2.71 -18.74
C ILE A 268 -19.78 2.50 -17.28
N LYS A 269 -19.71 1.23 -16.85
CA LYS A 269 -19.44 0.87 -15.45
C LYS A 269 -17.98 0.79 -15.09
N SER A 270 -17.10 0.62 -16.07
CA SER A 270 -15.67 0.47 -15.87
C SER A 270 -14.85 1.26 -16.88
N ILE A 271 -13.67 1.69 -16.44
CA ILE A 271 -12.64 2.28 -17.30
C ILE A 271 -11.48 1.28 -17.33
N GLY A 272 -11.30 0.62 -18.48
CA GLY A 272 -10.44 -0.57 -18.55
C GLY A 272 -10.95 -1.66 -17.61
N LYS A 273 -10.09 -2.15 -16.70
CA LYS A 273 -10.44 -3.14 -15.67
C LYS A 273 -11.02 -2.54 -14.37
N ALA A 274 -11.01 -1.22 -14.24
CA ALA A 274 -11.28 -0.58 -12.96
C ALA A 274 -12.76 -0.19 -12.80
N SER A 275 -13.38 -0.74 -11.75
CA SER A 275 -14.73 -0.47 -11.26
C SER A 275 -14.87 -0.92 -9.80
N PRO A 276 -15.56 -0.17 -8.94
CA PRO A 276 -16.28 1.07 -9.22
C PRO A 276 -15.36 2.31 -9.28
N ILE A 277 -15.95 3.45 -9.63
CA ILE A 277 -15.32 4.78 -9.60
C ILE A 277 -15.81 5.53 -8.36
N TYR A 278 -14.89 5.95 -7.49
CA TYR A 278 -15.16 6.75 -6.29
C TYR A 278 -14.70 8.20 -6.50
N ILE A 279 -15.56 9.15 -6.15
CA ILE A 279 -15.28 10.59 -6.22
C ILE A 279 -15.26 11.14 -4.81
N ILE A 280 -14.08 11.53 -4.31
CA ILE A 280 -13.92 12.14 -2.98
C ILE A 280 -14.34 13.60 -3.08
N ASN A 281 -15.45 13.96 -2.43
CA ASN A 281 -15.99 15.33 -2.43
C ASN A 281 -16.35 15.78 -1.02
N LEU A 282 -16.03 17.03 -0.68
CA LEU A 282 -16.44 17.62 0.58
C LEU A 282 -17.97 17.87 0.59
N PRO A 283 -18.69 17.48 1.65
CA PRO A 283 -20.12 17.76 1.76
C PRO A 283 -20.47 19.24 1.62
N SER A 284 -19.60 20.13 2.07
CA SER A 284 -19.73 21.58 1.97
C SER A 284 -19.43 22.18 0.60
N ARG A 285 -19.00 21.39 -0.40
CA ARG A 285 -18.64 21.84 -1.77
C ARG A 285 -19.63 21.32 -2.83
N PRO A 286 -20.89 21.78 -2.80
CA PRO A 286 -21.90 21.36 -3.77
C PRO A 286 -21.60 21.88 -5.19
N ASP A 287 -20.83 22.97 -5.32
CA ASP A 287 -20.28 23.49 -6.57
C ASP A 287 -19.40 22.44 -7.26
N ARG A 288 -18.33 21.96 -6.61
CA ARG A 288 -17.44 20.91 -7.15
C ARG A 288 -18.16 19.59 -7.42
N ARG A 289 -19.12 19.25 -6.56
CA ARG A 289 -19.97 18.08 -6.79
C ARG A 289 -20.77 18.17 -8.09
N THR A 290 -21.25 19.36 -8.42
CA THR A 290 -21.98 19.60 -9.67
C THR A 290 -21.09 19.35 -10.87
N GLU A 291 -19.84 19.83 -10.81
CA GLU A 291 -18.85 19.60 -11.86
C GLU A 291 -18.53 18.11 -12.00
N SER A 292 -18.32 17.41 -10.88
CA SER A 292 -18.14 15.96 -10.86
C SER A 292 -19.32 15.21 -11.50
N ILE A 293 -20.56 15.59 -11.19
CA ILE A 293 -21.76 15.01 -11.81
C ILE A 293 -21.80 15.29 -13.30
N ALA A 294 -21.55 16.53 -13.71
CA ALA A 294 -21.55 16.93 -15.11
C ALA A 294 -20.47 16.17 -15.90
N LEU A 295 -19.29 16.00 -15.31
CA LEU A 295 -18.17 15.25 -15.87
C LEU A 295 -18.55 13.78 -16.10
N MET A 296 -19.03 13.09 -15.06
CA MET A 296 -19.42 11.68 -15.18
C MET A 296 -20.59 11.47 -16.15
N GLN A 297 -21.58 12.36 -16.15
CA GLN A 297 -22.70 12.29 -17.10
C GLN A 297 -22.25 12.52 -18.55
N THR A 298 -21.29 13.42 -18.78
CA THR A 298 -20.75 13.71 -20.12
C THR A 298 -19.98 12.52 -20.67
N LEU A 299 -19.25 11.81 -19.81
CA LEU A 299 -18.54 10.58 -20.14
C LEU A 299 -19.42 9.33 -20.08
N ASN A 300 -20.67 9.47 -19.64
CA ASN A 300 -21.62 8.37 -19.42
C ASN A 300 -21.07 7.28 -18.47
N LEU A 301 -20.34 7.71 -17.44
CA LEU A 301 -19.70 6.86 -16.45
C LEU A 301 -20.58 6.65 -15.22
N GLU A 302 -20.63 5.42 -14.73
CA GLU A 302 -21.17 5.09 -13.42
C GLU A 302 -20.13 5.42 -12.34
N ALA A 303 -20.53 6.19 -11.32
CA ALA A 303 -19.63 6.60 -10.25
C ALA A 303 -20.36 6.80 -8.91
N PHE A 304 -19.61 6.79 -7.82
CA PHE A 304 -20.10 7.01 -6.47
C PHE A 304 -19.37 8.19 -5.85
N ILE A 305 -20.09 9.26 -5.53
CA ILE A 305 -19.54 10.35 -4.76
C ILE A 305 -19.56 9.96 -3.28
N VAL A 306 -18.43 10.13 -2.62
CA VAL A 306 -18.20 9.75 -1.23
C VAL A 306 -17.87 11.00 -0.40
N PRO A 307 -18.42 11.13 0.83
CA PRO A 307 -18.17 12.29 1.66
C PRO A 307 -16.73 12.28 2.20
N ALA A 308 -15.96 13.27 1.78
CA ALA A 308 -14.62 13.52 2.29
C ALA A 308 -14.66 14.08 3.72
N TYR A 309 -13.57 13.89 4.46
CA TYR A 309 -13.36 14.57 5.74
C TYR A 309 -12.84 15.99 5.50
N SER A 310 -13.35 16.94 6.28
CA SER A 310 -12.83 18.30 6.34
C SER A 310 -11.93 18.47 7.57
N ILE A 311 -11.22 19.59 7.65
CA ILE A 311 -10.45 19.95 8.85
C ILE A 311 -11.31 20.11 10.12
N HIS A 312 -12.63 20.24 9.95
CA HIS A 312 -13.60 20.41 11.04
C HIS A 312 -14.29 19.09 11.42
N SER A 313 -14.08 18.00 10.67
CA SER A 313 -14.67 16.72 11.00
C SER A 313 -14.15 16.21 12.35
N THR A 314 -15.05 15.65 13.16
CA THR A 314 -14.73 15.07 14.49
C THR A 314 -13.57 14.07 14.43
N GLU A 315 -13.52 13.27 13.35
CA GLU A 315 -12.48 12.31 13.05
C GLU A 315 -11.08 12.92 12.87
N ILE A 316 -11.01 14.13 12.31
CA ILE A 316 -9.76 14.85 12.09
C ILE A 316 -9.34 15.57 13.37
N LEU A 317 -10.30 16.16 14.09
CA LEU A 317 -10.06 16.79 15.38
C LEU A 317 -9.52 15.79 16.40
N SER A 318 -10.06 14.57 16.43
CA SER A 318 -9.62 13.50 17.33
C SER A 318 -8.19 13.00 17.01
N ARG A 319 -7.75 13.10 15.75
CA ARG A 319 -6.39 12.71 15.32
C ARG A 319 -5.38 13.83 15.37
N ASN A 320 -5.83 15.09 15.33
CA ASN A 320 -4.96 16.26 15.41
C ASN A 320 -4.07 16.26 16.66
N LYS A 321 -4.51 15.65 17.77
CA LYS A 321 -3.69 15.50 18.99
C LYS A 321 -2.46 14.61 18.83
N TYR A 322 -2.47 13.69 17.87
CA TYR A 322 -1.39 12.69 17.69
C TYR A 322 -0.52 12.95 16.47
N ARG A 323 -0.85 13.95 15.65
CA ARG A 323 -0.08 14.25 14.43
C ARG A 323 1.17 15.06 14.75
N ASN A 324 2.20 14.89 13.93
CA ASN A 324 3.33 15.80 13.94
C ASN A 324 2.94 17.11 13.23
N LYS A 325 2.64 18.17 14.01
CA LYS A 325 2.20 19.47 13.48
C LYS A 325 3.26 20.18 12.62
N LEU A 326 4.54 19.82 12.74
CA LEU A 326 5.62 20.38 11.92
C LEU A 326 5.67 19.77 10.52
N LEU A 327 5.21 18.52 10.37
CA LEU A 327 5.40 17.73 9.14
C LEU A 327 4.09 17.42 8.39
N LEU A 328 2.94 17.63 9.02
CA LEU A 328 1.64 17.33 8.45
C LEU A 328 0.66 18.47 8.76
N LYS A 329 0.02 19.04 7.74
CA LYS A 329 -1.06 20.05 7.84
C LYS A 329 -2.42 19.41 8.12
N LEU A 330 -3.39 20.20 8.60
CA LEU A 330 -4.71 19.65 8.97
C LEU A 330 -5.45 19.20 7.73
N THR A 331 -5.29 19.96 6.66
CA THR A 331 -5.82 19.65 5.33
C THR A 331 -5.24 18.36 4.76
N GLU A 332 -3.93 18.16 4.91
CA GLU A 332 -3.25 16.91 4.51
C GLU A 332 -3.71 15.71 5.34
N LEU A 333 -3.94 15.90 6.64
CA LEU A 333 -4.53 14.86 7.50
C LEU A 333 -5.98 14.52 7.08
N ALA A 334 -6.77 15.53 6.70
CA ALA A 334 -8.14 15.34 6.20
C ALA A 334 -8.17 14.61 4.85
N CYS A 335 -7.25 14.97 3.94
CA CYS A 335 -7.03 14.26 2.68
C CYS A 335 -6.63 12.81 2.91
N TRP A 336 -5.63 12.56 3.77
CA TRP A 336 -5.22 11.21 4.17
C TRP A 336 -6.40 10.39 4.68
N ALA A 337 -7.20 10.94 5.60
CA ALA A 337 -8.33 10.21 6.18
C ALA A 337 -9.40 9.89 5.12
N SER A 338 -9.63 10.79 4.18
CA SER A 338 -10.60 10.61 3.10
C SER A 338 -10.22 9.45 2.18
N HIS A 339 -8.96 9.38 1.75
CA HIS A 339 -8.45 8.25 0.96
C HIS A 339 -8.42 6.94 1.75
N MET A 340 -7.97 6.97 3.02
CA MET A 340 -7.96 5.79 3.88
C MET A 340 -9.35 5.17 4.00
N ARG A 341 -10.38 6.00 4.16
CA ARG A 341 -11.78 5.56 4.21
C ARG A 341 -12.21 4.86 2.92
N VAL A 342 -11.85 5.39 1.75
CA VAL A 342 -12.14 4.75 0.46
C VAL A 342 -11.37 3.43 0.28
N TRP A 343 -10.09 3.40 0.66
CA TRP A 343 -9.29 2.17 0.61
C TRP A 343 -9.88 1.09 1.51
N LEU A 344 -10.34 1.44 2.70
CA LEU A 344 -11.00 0.51 3.62
C LEU A 344 -12.29 -0.05 3.01
N THR A 345 -13.09 0.80 2.35
CA THR A 345 -14.27 0.35 1.61
C THR A 345 -13.91 -0.63 0.49
N ILE A 346 -12.89 -0.32 -0.32
CA ILE A 346 -12.43 -1.22 -1.39
C ILE A 346 -11.93 -2.56 -0.81
N ALA A 347 -11.12 -2.49 0.25
CA ALA A 347 -10.54 -3.64 0.92
C ALA A 347 -11.61 -4.58 1.51
N ASN A 348 -12.67 -4.00 2.09
CA ASN A 348 -13.75 -4.74 2.74
C ASN A 348 -14.77 -5.32 1.75
N ASN A 349 -15.03 -4.60 0.64
CA ASN A 349 -16.01 -5.04 -0.36
C ASN A 349 -15.43 -6.06 -1.36
N THR A 350 -14.12 -6.28 -1.35
CA THR A 350 -13.45 -7.18 -2.29
C THR A 350 -12.88 -8.39 -1.54
N PRO A 351 -13.12 -9.63 -1.99
CA PRO A 351 -12.41 -10.81 -1.47
C PRO A 351 -10.88 -10.71 -1.69
N CYS A 352 -10.07 -11.38 -0.88
CA CYS A 352 -8.61 -11.28 -1.01
C CYS A 352 -8.01 -11.99 -2.21
N GLN A 353 -8.68 -13.02 -2.72
CA GLN A 353 -8.28 -13.69 -3.95
C GLN A 353 -8.66 -12.88 -5.19
N ASN A 354 -9.46 -11.81 -5.05
CA ASN A 354 -9.88 -10.97 -6.14
C ASN A 354 -9.07 -9.68 -6.18
N ASN A 355 -8.23 -9.55 -7.20
CA ASN A 355 -7.45 -8.36 -7.50
C ASN A 355 -8.28 -7.33 -8.30
N ALA A 356 -9.49 -7.04 -7.82
CA ALA A 356 -10.37 -6.07 -8.44
C ALA A 356 -9.72 -4.68 -8.39
N TRP A 357 -9.96 -3.91 -9.45
CA TRP A 357 -9.45 -2.56 -9.59
C TRP A 357 -10.56 -1.56 -9.36
N SER A 358 -10.30 -0.45 -8.68
CA SER A 358 -11.22 0.68 -8.56
C SER A 358 -10.53 1.96 -8.99
N ILE A 359 -11.30 2.97 -9.37
CA ILE A 359 -10.77 4.32 -9.62
C ILE A 359 -11.13 5.21 -8.45
N ILE A 360 -10.18 6.05 -8.04
CA ILE A 360 -10.38 7.10 -7.06
C ILE A 360 -10.02 8.41 -7.74
N VAL A 361 -10.95 9.37 -7.68
CA VAL A 361 -10.73 10.74 -8.13
C VAL A 361 -11.13 11.74 -7.05
N GLU A 362 -10.44 12.88 -7.02
CA GLU A 362 -10.83 14.05 -6.23
C GLU A 362 -11.91 14.86 -6.99
N ASP A 363 -12.57 15.78 -6.30
CA ASP A 363 -13.72 16.54 -6.84
C ASP A 363 -13.35 17.72 -7.74
N ASP A 364 -12.06 18.04 -7.87
CA ASP A 364 -11.54 19.14 -8.69
C ASP A 364 -10.75 18.68 -9.90
N ILE A 365 -11.12 17.53 -10.46
CA ILE A 365 -10.52 17.06 -11.70
C ILE A 365 -11.33 17.45 -12.95
N ASP A 366 -10.63 17.42 -14.08
CA ASP A 366 -11.19 17.26 -15.42
C ASP A 366 -10.58 16.01 -16.06
N LEU A 367 -11.30 15.41 -17.00
CA LEU A 367 -10.89 14.19 -17.71
C LEU A 367 -10.83 14.42 -19.22
N GLU A 368 -9.94 13.68 -19.88
CA GLU A 368 -9.95 13.55 -21.33
C GLU A 368 -11.27 12.90 -21.77
N ILE A 369 -11.92 13.44 -22.80
CA ILE A 369 -13.24 12.94 -23.21
C ILE A 369 -13.21 11.48 -23.68
N ASP A 370 -12.10 11.07 -24.27
CA ASP A 370 -11.89 9.72 -24.80
C ASP A 370 -11.30 8.78 -23.73
N THR A 371 -11.33 9.14 -22.43
CA THR A 371 -10.74 8.34 -21.33
C THR A 371 -11.18 6.87 -21.35
N PRO A 372 -12.47 6.52 -21.50
CA PRO A 372 -12.88 5.12 -21.57
C PRO A 372 -12.23 4.36 -22.74
N GLN A 373 -12.18 4.97 -23.92
CA GLN A 373 -11.63 4.39 -25.15
C GLN A 373 -10.11 4.24 -25.07
N ILE A 374 -9.42 5.26 -24.54
CA ILE A 374 -7.97 5.23 -24.33
C ILE A 374 -7.62 4.11 -23.35
N MET A 375 -8.32 4.00 -22.23
CA MET A 375 -8.05 2.98 -21.21
C MET A 375 -8.35 1.56 -21.70
N GLN A 376 -9.34 1.38 -22.58
CA GLN A 376 -9.62 0.09 -23.23
C GLN A 376 -8.58 -0.29 -24.29
N SER A 377 -7.81 0.68 -24.79
CA SER A 377 -6.82 0.45 -25.86
C SER A 377 -5.48 -0.09 -25.37
N PHE A 378 -5.23 -0.05 -24.05
CA PHE A 378 -4.04 -0.65 -23.44
C PHE A 378 -4.22 -2.16 -23.25
N SER A 379 -3.09 -2.87 -23.26
CA SER A 379 -3.03 -4.30 -23.03
C SER A 379 -3.46 -4.68 -21.61
N GLN A 380 -3.86 -5.94 -21.46
CA GLN A 380 -4.21 -6.48 -20.14
C GLN A 380 -3.01 -6.63 -19.20
N ALA A 381 -1.80 -6.65 -19.75
CA ALA A 381 -0.56 -6.89 -19.00
C ALA A 381 -0.25 -5.75 -18.00
N MET A 382 -0.60 -4.49 -18.33
CA MET A 382 -0.34 -3.35 -17.43
C MET A 382 -1.04 -3.47 -16.07
N TRP A 383 -2.11 -4.27 -15.98
CA TRP A 383 -2.93 -4.45 -14.78
C TRP A 383 -2.42 -5.58 -13.86
N ASN A 384 -1.46 -6.38 -14.32
CA ASN A 384 -1.02 -7.58 -13.60
C ASN A 384 0.02 -7.26 -12.52
N GLU A 385 0.92 -6.31 -12.81
CA GLU A 385 2.05 -5.99 -11.93
C GLU A 385 1.83 -4.73 -11.08
N ALA A 386 1.06 -3.77 -11.58
CA ALA A 386 0.85 -2.50 -10.87
C ALA A 386 -0.01 -2.67 -9.61
N ASP A 387 0.40 -1.97 -8.55
CA ASP A 387 -0.41 -1.68 -7.38
C ASP A 387 -1.30 -0.45 -7.65
N LEU A 388 -0.75 0.57 -8.34
CA LEU A 388 -1.42 1.82 -8.72
C LEU A 388 -1.19 2.16 -10.20
N ILE A 389 -2.19 2.74 -10.84
CA ILE A 389 -2.07 3.36 -12.17
C ILE A 389 -2.58 4.79 -12.09
N TYR A 390 -1.69 5.77 -12.23
CA TYR A 390 -2.05 7.18 -12.24
C TYR A 390 -2.67 7.58 -13.57
N LEU A 391 -3.93 8.04 -13.53
CA LEU A 391 -4.62 8.66 -14.65
C LEU A 391 -4.25 10.14 -14.74
N GLY A 392 -3.99 10.76 -13.58
CA GLY A 392 -3.45 12.09 -13.47
C GLY A 392 -2.42 12.15 -12.35
N HIS A 393 -1.35 12.91 -12.56
CA HIS A 393 -0.28 13.05 -11.59
C HIS A 393 0.39 14.43 -11.70
N CYS A 394 1.04 14.83 -10.63
CA CYS A 394 1.97 15.95 -10.61
C CYS A 394 3.40 15.42 -10.66
N ALA A 395 4.33 16.19 -11.25
CA ALA A 395 5.76 16.02 -10.98
C ALA A 395 6.32 14.59 -11.18
N ASN A 396 5.80 13.85 -12.16
CA ASN A 396 6.17 12.45 -12.38
C ASN A 396 7.25 12.31 -13.46
N THR A 397 8.37 11.69 -13.10
CA THR A 397 9.40 11.31 -14.07
C THR A 397 9.04 9.96 -14.68
N PRO A 398 8.80 9.87 -16.00
CA PRO A 398 8.49 8.59 -16.64
C PRO A 398 9.72 7.67 -16.59
N GLY A 399 9.51 6.44 -16.14
CA GLY A 399 10.50 5.36 -16.19
C GLY A 399 10.32 4.51 -17.45
N LYS A 400 10.54 3.20 -17.29
CA LYS A 400 10.40 2.20 -18.36
C LYS A 400 9.01 2.27 -19.02
N LEU A 401 8.97 2.18 -20.35
CA LEU A 401 7.73 1.99 -21.10
C LEU A 401 7.13 0.62 -20.76
N ILE A 402 5.91 0.62 -20.26
CA ILE A 402 5.15 -0.59 -19.91
C ILE A 402 4.23 -0.97 -21.06
N ASP A 403 3.54 0.00 -21.63
CA ASP A 403 2.56 -0.23 -22.68
C ASP A 403 2.36 1.02 -23.55
N GLN A 404 1.84 0.82 -24.75
CA GLN A 404 1.47 1.89 -25.66
C GLN A 404 0.09 1.61 -26.26
N SER A 405 -0.76 2.64 -26.26
CA SER A 405 -2.09 2.55 -26.86
C SER A 405 -1.97 2.23 -28.35
N SER A 406 -2.77 1.25 -28.80
CA SER A 406 -2.84 0.84 -30.21
C SER A 406 -3.57 1.85 -31.11
N LYS A 407 -4.37 2.76 -30.52
CA LYS A 407 -5.27 3.66 -31.26
C LYS A 407 -5.05 5.14 -30.96
N HIS A 408 -4.36 5.45 -29.87
CA HIS A 408 -4.14 6.81 -29.42
C HIS A 408 -2.66 7.05 -29.10
N ASN A 409 -2.23 8.30 -29.14
CA ASN A 409 -0.86 8.69 -28.78
C ASN A 409 -0.65 8.74 -27.26
N TYR A 410 -1.04 7.68 -26.55
CA TYR A 410 -0.88 7.54 -25.10
C TYR A 410 0.01 6.36 -24.78
N ARG A 411 0.83 6.52 -23.73
CA ARG A 411 1.79 5.53 -23.26
C ARG A 411 1.64 5.35 -21.75
N VAL A 412 1.90 4.14 -21.30
CA VAL A 412 1.99 3.81 -19.88
C VAL A 412 3.46 3.62 -19.54
N HIS A 413 3.94 4.40 -18.59
CA HIS A 413 5.30 4.29 -18.07
C HIS A 413 5.28 3.90 -16.60
N GLN A 414 6.33 3.23 -16.15
CA GLN A 414 6.65 3.12 -14.75
C GLN A 414 6.68 4.52 -14.13
N ALA A 415 5.97 4.72 -13.04
CA ALA A 415 6.01 5.97 -12.30
C ALA A 415 7.17 5.91 -11.31
N LEU A 416 8.15 6.80 -11.46
CA LEU A 416 9.30 6.85 -10.56
C LEU A 416 9.06 7.78 -9.38
N HIS A 417 8.24 8.83 -9.55
CA HIS A 417 7.98 9.82 -8.51
C HIS A 417 6.58 10.45 -8.67
N PRO A 418 5.48 9.66 -8.63
CA PRO A 418 4.16 10.19 -8.92
C PRO A 418 3.59 10.97 -7.72
N SER A 419 3.65 12.30 -7.79
CA SER A 419 3.00 13.18 -6.81
C SER A 419 1.52 13.42 -7.16
N CYS A 420 0.77 13.96 -6.20
CA CYS A 420 -0.68 14.15 -6.22
C CYS A 420 -1.50 12.86 -6.23
N THR A 421 -2.73 12.92 -5.71
CA THR A 421 -3.66 11.78 -5.61
C THR A 421 -5.00 12.03 -6.31
N HIS A 422 -5.04 13.04 -7.19
CA HIS A 422 -6.29 13.53 -7.76
C HIS A 422 -7.00 12.54 -8.68
N ALA A 423 -6.28 11.62 -9.33
CA ALA A 423 -6.88 10.58 -10.15
C ALA A 423 -5.97 9.35 -10.36
N TYR A 424 -6.36 8.21 -9.80
CA TYR A 424 -5.64 6.96 -9.97
C TYR A 424 -6.56 5.75 -9.87
N ALA A 425 -6.17 4.67 -10.55
CA ALA A 425 -6.71 3.34 -10.32
C ALA A 425 -5.87 2.61 -9.27
N ILE A 426 -6.52 1.84 -8.41
CA ILE A 426 -5.90 1.06 -7.33
C ILE A 426 -6.46 -0.35 -7.32
N ARG A 427 -5.57 -1.32 -7.11
CA ARG A 427 -5.92 -2.73 -6.91
C ARG A 427 -6.33 -2.99 -5.46
N SER A 428 -7.29 -3.87 -5.23
CA SER A 428 -7.84 -4.14 -3.89
C SER A 428 -6.80 -4.61 -2.86
N ASP A 429 -5.83 -5.41 -3.28
CA ASP A 429 -4.68 -5.84 -2.46
C ASP A 429 -3.73 -4.67 -2.17
N ALA A 430 -3.50 -3.77 -3.13
CA ALA A 430 -2.76 -2.54 -2.94
C ALA A 430 -3.46 -1.60 -1.95
N ALA A 431 -4.79 -1.51 -1.96
CA ALA A 431 -5.55 -0.77 -0.96
C ALA A 431 -5.31 -1.32 0.46
N ARG A 432 -5.37 -2.65 0.65
CA ARG A 432 -5.05 -3.30 1.93
C ARG A 432 -3.62 -3.01 2.37
N LYS A 433 -2.68 -3.16 1.45
CA LYS A 433 -1.26 -2.87 1.66
C LYS A 433 -1.03 -1.43 2.11
N LEU A 434 -1.64 -0.44 1.43
CA LEU A 434 -1.55 0.97 1.79
C LEU A 434 -2.18 1.28 3.15
N ILE A 435 -3.30 0.64 3.51
CA ILE A 435 -3.92 0.81 4.84
C ILE A 435 -2.93 0.47 5.95
N TYR A 436 -2.16 -0.62 5.81
CA TYR A 436 -1.17 -0.99 6.82
C TYR A 436 0.04 -0.05 6.81
N LEU A 437 0.62 0.18 5.62
CA LEU A 437 1.84 0.99 5.45
C LEU A 437 1.63 2.46 5.83
N LEU A 438 0.41 2.98 5.66
CA LEU A 438 0.06 4.39 5.88
C LEU A 438 -0.93 4.58 7.05
N SER A 439 -1.11 3.57 7.90
CA SER A 439 -1.99 3.63 9.08
C SER A 439 -1.67 4.78 10.02
N LYS A 440 -0.39 5.19 10.09
CA LYS A 440 0.07 6.37 10.82
C LYS A 440 0.36 7.51 9.85
N PRO A 441 -0.46 8.57 9.82
CA PRO A 441 -0.18 9.72 8.98
C PRO A 441 1.03 10.49 9.52
N SER A 442 2.10 10.54 8.72
CA SER A 442 3.36 11.21 9.10
C SER A 442 3.73 12.38 8.19
N ARG A 443 3.11 12.45 7.00
CA ARG A 443 3.27 13.46 5.94
C ARG A 443 2.05 13.38 5.02
N ALA A 444 1.96 14.28 4.04
CA ALA A 444 0.90 14.23 3.04
C ALA A 444 0.81 12.84 2.36
N ILE A 445 -0.39 12.44 1.97
CA ILE A 445 -0.64 11.08 1.49
C ILE A 445 0.09 10.79 0.16
N ASP A 446 0.14 11.77 -0.73
CA ASP A 446 0.90 11.74 -1.98
C ASP A 446 2.40 11.60 -1.73
N ASP A 447 2.98 12.40 -0.84
CA ASP A 447 4.40 12.28 -0.42
C ASP A 447 4.71 10.92 0.20
N SER A 448 3.72 10.34 0.90
CA SER A 448 3.84 9.00 1.47
C SER A 448 3.88 7.94 0.38
N ILE A 449 3.00 8.02 -0.62
CA ILE A 449 2.97 7.10 -1.77
C ILE A 449 4.26 7.21 -2.57
N VAL A 450 4.74 8.43 -2.85
CA VAL A 450 6.04 8.67 -3.49
C VAL A 450 7.15 7.92 -2.75
N LYS A 451 7.23 8.08 -1.42
CA LYS A 451 8.23 7.37 -0.62
C LYS A 451 8.07 5.84 -0.70
N LEU A 452 6.86 5.30 -0.79
CA LEU A 452 6.64 3.86 -0.94
C LEU A 452 7.10 3.35 -2.32
N VAL A 453 6.87 4.13 -3.38
CA VAL A 453 7.37 3.85 -4.74
C VAL A 453 8.90 3.88 -4.76
N ASP A 454 9.51 4.95 -4.23
CA ASP A 454 10.97 5.12 -4.12
C ASP A 454 11.61 3.97 -3.34
N ASN A 455 10.94 3.44 -2.31
CA ASN A 455 11.42 2.34 -1.49
C ASN A 455 11.11 0.94 -2.05
N HIS A 456 10.51 0.84 -3.25
CA HIS A 456 10.06 -0.41 -3.86
C HIS A 456 9.04 -1.19 -3.04
N GLN A 457 8.33 -0.49 -2.16
CA GLN A 457 7.21 -1.05 -1.43
C GLN A 457 5.92 -0.92 -2.23
N LEU A 458 5.88 -0.15 -3.33
CA LEU A 458 4.70 0.00 -4.17
C LEU A 458 5.09 0.05 -5.65
N VAL A 459 4.38 -0.69 -6.51
CA VAL A 459 4.58 -0.63 -7.97
C VAL A 459 3.53 0.32 -8.55
N ALA A 460 3.97 1.47 -9.07
CA ALA A 460 3.07 2.45 -9.66
C ALA A 460 3.40 2.67 -11.15
N TYR A 461 2.36 2.75 -11.98
CA TYR A 461 2.44 3.18 -13.37
C TYR A 461 1.74 4.52 -13.57
N SER A 462 2.01 5.17 -14.68
CA SER A 462 1.50 6.50 -15.03
C SER A 462 1.22 6.61 -16.51
N ILE A 463 0.11 7.25 -16.86
CA ILE A 463 -0.32 7.45 -18.25
C ILE A 463 0.16 8.81 -18.73
N HIS A 464 0.74 8.83 -19.93
CA HIS A 464 1.28 10.02 -20.59
C HIS A 464 0.73 10.15 -22.01
N PRO A 465 0.10 11.27 -22.42
CA PRO A 465 -0.37 12.38 -21.58
C PRO A 465 -1.24 11.94 -20.39
N PRO A 466 -1.32 12.74 -19.30
CA PRO A 466 -2.29 12.49 -18.25
C PRO A 466 -3.71 12.55 -18.83
N LEU A 467 -4.55 11.59 -18.42
CA LEU A 467 -5.99 11.55 -18.73
C LEU A 467 -6.80 12.44 -17.79
N ALA A 468 -6.23 12.76 -16.63
CA ALA A 468 -6.87 13.59 -15.62
C ALA A 468 -5.96 14.73 -15.19
N MET A 469 -6.52 15.92 -15.05
CA MET A 469 -5.82 17.07 -14.49
C MET A 469 -6.65 17.74 -13.41
N GLN A 470 -5.99 18.29 -12.40
CA GLN A 470 -6.65 19.20 -11.46
C GLN A 470 -6.99 20.51 -12.14
N GLN A 471 -8.21 20.99 -11.90
CA GLN A 471 -8.65 22.30 -12.32
C GLN A 471 -7.79 23.40 -11.68
N PRO A 472 -7.54 24.52 -12.37
CA PRO A 472 -6.76 25.61 -11.82
C PRO A 472 -7.42 26.20 -10.58
N VAL A 473 -6.65 26.40 -9.51
CA VAL A 473 -7.10 27.15 -8.33
C VAL A 473 -7.35 28.59 -8.75
N SER A 474 -8.55 29.10 -8.45
CA SER A 474 -8.91 30.49 -8.71
C SER A 474 -9.56 31.12 -7.47
N LYS A 475 -9.73 32.46 -7.45
CA LYS A 475 -10.46 33.14 -6.37
C LYS A 475 -11.88 32.59 -6.20
N ASN A 476 -12.50 32.13 -7.30
CA ASN A 476 -13.86 31.60 -7.32
C ASN A 476 -13.91 30.06 -7.13
N ASN A 477 -12.76 29.38 -7.21
CA ASN A 477 -12.62 27.96 -6.93
C ASN A 477 -11.31 27.71 -6.15
N PRO A 478 -11.25 28.08 -4.86
CA PRO A 478 -10.08 27.83 -4.04
C PRO A 478 -9.91 26.33 -3.79
N SER A 479 -8.65 25.89 -3.63
CA SER A 479 -8.34 24.55 -3.11
C SER A 479 -8.48 24.55 -1.60
N ASP A 480 -9.16 23.53 -1.08
CA ASP A 480 -9.35 23.31 0.35
C ASP A 480 -8.17 22.54 1.00
N VAL A 481 -7.26 21.97 0.18
CA VAL A 481 -6.19 21.08 0.67
C VAL A 481 -4.80 21.71 0.62
N ASN A 482 -4.48 22.43 -0.46
CA ASN A 482 -3.22 23.17 -0.60
C ASN A 482 -3.31 24.13 -1.80
N GLN A 483 -2.94 25.39 -1.61
CA GLN A 483 -2.64 26.27 -2.73
C GLN A 483 -1.19 25.96 -3.14
N ILE A 484 -0.99 25.10 -4.15
CA ILE A 484 0.34 25.00 -4.78
C ILE A 484 0.62 26.39 -5.35
N ASP A 485 1.57 27.11 -4.76
CA ASP A 485 2.07 28.34 -5.34
C ASP A 485 2.92 27.99 -6.57
N ARG A 486 2.21 27.81 -7.69
CA ARG A 486 2.80 27.56 -9.00
C ARG A 486 3.67 28.73 -9.48
N GLN A 487 3.65 29.88 -8.77
CA GLN A 487 4.50 31.02 -9.06
C GLN A 487 5.85 30.96 -8.33
N SER A 488 5.99 30.13 -7.31
CA SER A 488 7.24 30.00 -6.54
C SER A 488 8.42 29.58 -7.44
N PHE A 489 9.59 30.15 -7.15
CA PHE A 489 10.83 29.88 -7.91
C PHE A 489 11.21 28.39 -7.88
N ILE A 490 11.04 27.73 -6.73
CA ILE A 490 11.33 26.30 -6.55
C ILE A 490 10.42 25.46 -7.45
N TYR A 491 9.12 25.75 -7.49
CA TYR A 491 8.19 25.05 -8.37
C TYR A 491 8.57 25.20 -9.84
N ARG A 492 8.96 26.41 -10.28
CA ARG A 492 9.40 26.65 -11.67
C ARG A 492 10.64 25.85 -12.03
N ILE A 493 11.62 25.74 -11.12
CA ILE A 493 12.81 24.91 -11.31
C ILE A 493 12.41 23.44 -11.42
N GLN A 494 11.66 22.93 -10.44
CA GLN A 494 11.22 21.53 -10.44
C GLN A 494 10.44 21.21 -11.71
N PHE A 495 9.48 22.06 -12.09
CA PHE A 495 8.69 21.91 -13.30
C PHE A 495 9.54 21.94 -14.57
N SER A 496 10.57 22.79 -14.63
CA SER A 496 11.52 22.82 -15.76
C SER A 496 12.34 21.53 -15.84
N ILE A 497 12.79 21.00 -14.70
CA ILE A 497 13.46 19.69 -14.63
C ILE A 497 12.51 18.59 -15.12
N TYR A 498 11.24 18.60 -14.70
CA TYR A 498 10.25 17.62 -15.17
C TYR A 498 9.97 17.70 -16.67
N LYS A 499 9.85 18.91 -17.23
CA LYS A 499 9.72 19.08 -18.68
C LYS A 499 10.93 18.55 -19.43
N PHE A 500 12.13 18.80 -18.90
CA PHE A 500 13.35 18.29 -19.50
C PHE A 500 13.43 16.76 -19.44
N THR A 501 13.04 16.14 -18.32
CA THR A 501 13.02 14.67 -18.23
C THR A 501 11.96 14.07 -19.16
N GLN A 502 10.75 14.63 -19.23
CA GLN A 502 9.72 14.21 -20.18
C GLN A 502 10.24 14.25 -21.63
N TRP A 503 10.89 15.35 -22.02
CA TRP A 503 11.52 15.48 -23.33
C TRP A 503 12.57 14.39 -23.59
N LEU A 504 13.45 14.10 -22.61
CA LEU A 504 14.44 13.03 -22.72
C LEU A 504 13.82 11.65 -22.94
N TYR A 505 12.64 11.39 -22.37
CA TYR A 505 11.90 10.12 -22.53
C TYR A 505 10.96 10.13 -23.74
N SER A 506 11.02 11.16 -24.61
CA SER A 506 10.10 11.33 -25.74
C SER A 506 8.63 11.29 -25.30
N VAL A 507 8.36 11.80 -24.10
CA VAL A 507 7.04 12.00 -23.53
C VAL A 507 6.68 13.47 -23.73
N PRO A 508 5.58 13.80 -24.43
CA PRO A 508 5.22 15.19 -24.62
C PRO A 508 4.81 15.83 -23.30
N SER A 509 5.21 17.08 -23.06
CA SER A 509 4.79 17.82 -21.87
C SER A 509 3.38 18.36 -22.08
N TYR A 510 2.46 18.06 -21.17
CA TYR A 510 1.09 18.54 -21.25
C TYR A 510 0.77 19.46 -20.08
N GLU A 511 0.39 20.70 -20.40
CA GLU A 511 -0.18 21.67 -19.46
C GLU A 511 -1.71 21.69 -19.51
N LYS A 512 -2.28 21.01 -20.52
CA LYS A 512 -3.72 20.89 -20.73
C LYS A 512 -4.10 19.53 -21.32
N LEU A 513 -5.34 19.12 -21.06
CA LEU A 513 -5.97 17.98 -21.74
C LEU A 513 -6.12 18.28 -23.25
N ASN A 514 -6.14 17.24 -24.07
CA ASN A 514 -6.35 17.40 -25.52
C ASN A 514 -7.81 17.75 -25.79
N LYS A 515 -8.75 17.06 -25.12
CA LYS A 515 -10.18 17.38 -25.17
C LYS A 515 -10.77 17.27 -23.75
N SER A 516 -10.92 18.44 -23.12
CA SER A 516 -11.60 18.56 -21.83
C SER A 516 -13.04 18.06 -21.92
N ALA A 517 -13.41 17.10 -21.07
CA ALA A 517 -14.78 16.65 -20.92
C ALA A 517 -15.63 17.70 -20.21
N LEU A 518 -15.08 18.38 -19.19
CA LEU A 518 -15.82 19.41 -18.47
C LEU A 518 -16.21 20.61 -19.35
N GLN A 519 -15.38 20.99 -20.33
CA GLN A 519 -15.71 22.02 -21.32
C GLN A 519 -16.94 21.66 -22.19
N LYS A 520 -17.26 20.38 -22.33
CA LYS A 520 -18.44 19.90 -23.07
C LYS A 520 -19.62 19.57 -22.16
N ALA A 521 -19.45 19.73 -20.85
CA ALA A 521 -20.43 19.29 -19.88
C ALA A 521 -21.60 20.27 -19.75
N ASN A 522 -22.80 19.73 -19.50
CA ASN A 522 -23.99 20.54 -19.24
C ASN A 522 -24.18 20.76 -17.73
N LEU A 523 -23.59 21.84 -17.22
CA LEU A 523 -23.67 22.17 -15.79
C LEU A 523 -25.10 22.44 -15.31
N THR A 524 -25.94 23.09 -16.12
CA THR A 524 -27.34 23.35 -15.75
C THR A 524 -28.13 22.06 -15.53
N LYS A 525 -27.93 21.07 -16.41
CA LYS A 525 -28.51 19.73 -16.25
C LYS A 525 -28.01 19.06 -14.98
N ALA A 526 -26.70 19.13 -14.72
CA ALA A 526 -26.10 18.55 -13.52
C ALA A 526 -26.61 19.21 -12.22
N ILE A 527 -26.80 20.54 -12.19
CA ILE A 527 -27.39 21.26 -11.04
C ILE A 527 -28.79 20.74 -10.75
N SER A 528 -29.64 20.66 -11.78
CA SER A 528 -31.02 20.19 -11.66
C SER A 528 -31.07 18.75 -11.17
N TRP A 529 -30.21 17.89 -11.74
CA TRP A 529 -30.08 16.51 -11.30
C TRP A 529 -29.62 16.44 -9.83
N ARG A 530 -28.56 17.14 -9.45
CA ARG A 530 -28.04 17.16 -8.07
C ARG A 530 -29.13 17.52 -7.06
N LYS A 531 -29.87 18.62 -7.30
CA LYS A 531 -30.96 19.07 -6.42
C LYS A 531 -32.05 18.02 -6.23
N MET A 532 -32.34 17.22 -7.25
CA MET A 532 -33.36 16.17 -7.22
C MET A 532 -32.91 14.95 -6.39
N TYR A 533 -31.68 14.49 -6.58
CA TYR A 533 -31.20 13.21 -6.03
C TYR A 533 -30.37 13.34 -4.75
N GLU A 534 -29.79 14.50 -4.46
CA GLU A 534 -28.97 14.72 -3.25
C GLU A 534 -29.81 14.83 -1.96
N LYS A 535 -31.12 15.11 -2.10
CA LYS A 535 -31.99 15.47 -0.98
C LYS A 535 -32.06 14.36 0.07
N GLY A 536 -31.35 14.54 1.18
CA GLY A 536 -31.38 13.65 2.35
C GLY A 536 -30.12 12.84 2.57
N ILE A 537 -29.19 12.77 1.61
CA ILE A 537 -28.00 11.92 1.73
C ILE A 537 -27.01 12.52 2.75
N TRP A 538 -26.71 13.82 2.67
CA TRP A 538 -25.69 14.47 3.52
C TRP A 538 -26.24 15.59 4.42
N LYS A 539 -27.53 15.53 4.80
CA LYS A 539 -28.14 16.56 5.66
C LYS A 539 -27.57 16.61 7.08
N ASN A 540 -26.93 15.54 7.54
CA ASN A 540 -26.51 15.33 8.92
C ASN A 540 -24.99 15.06 9.08
N ILE A 541 -24.20 15.26 8.01
CA ILE A 541 -22.73 15.13 8.01
C ILE A 541 -22.13 16.52 8.07
#